data_AF-A0A960AQW4-F1
#
_entry.id   AF-A0A960AQW4-F1
#
_cell.length_a   1.000
_cell.length_b   1.000
_cell.length_c   1.000
_cell.angle_alpha   90.00
_cell.angle_beta   90.00
_cell.angle_gamma   90.00
#
_symmetry.space_group_name_H-M   'P 1'
#
loop_
_entity.id
_entity.type
_entity.pdbx_description
1 polymer ?
#
loop_
_entity_poly.entity_id
_entity_poly.type
_entity_poly.pdbx_seq_one_letter_code
_entity_poly.pdbx_strand_id
1 'polypeptide(L)' 'MEVKIGVQYSPREISVEVTQTADEVRALVEQAVADGSTIHLTDIRGRQLLVPATTLSYVEIGPSEARRVGFGAD' A
#
# COMPACT_ATOMS: atom_id res chain seq x y z
N MET A 1 -5.63 -6.20 -1.08
CA MET A 1 -4.19 -6.39 -0.77
C MET A 1 -3.85 -5.43 0.35
N GLU A 2 -3.00 -5.81 1.30
CA GLU A 2 -2.56 -4.92 2.39
C GLU A 2 -1.27 -4.21 1.99
N VAL A 3 -1.19 -2.91 2.28
CA VAL A 3 0.01 -2.08 2.14
C VAL A 3 0.36 -1.51 3.50
N LYS A 4 1.62 -1.60 3.88
CA LYS A 4 2.12 -1.09 5.16
C LYS A 4 3.13 0.01 4.92
N ILE A 5 2.99 1.11 5.66
CA ILE A 5 3.78 2.31 5.47
C ILE A 5 4.45 2.67 6.80
N GLY A 6 5.78 2.66 6.78
CA GLY A 6 6.60 3.23 7.84
C GLY A 6 6.90 4.70 7.56
N VAL A 7 6.67 5.57 8.54
CA VAL A 7 6.96 7.00 8.44
C VAL A 7 8.08 7.36 9.41
N GLN A 8 9.04 8.14 8.93
CA GLN A 8 10.15 8.65 9.73
C GLN A 8 9.60 9.43 10.93
N TYR A 9 10.25 9.31 12.08
CA TYR A 9 9.87 9.96 13.34
C TYR A 9 8.49 9.53 13.91
N SER A 10 7.82 8.55 13.30
CA SER A 10 6.63 7.91 13.85
C SER A 10 6.98 6.52 14.39
N PRO A 11 6.64 6.20 15.66
CA PRO A 11 6.81 4.85 16.18
C PRO A 11 5.72 3.89 15.69
N ARG A 12 4.71 4.37 14.95
CA ARG A 12 3.58 3.57 14.46
C ARG A 12 3.64 3.42 12.95
N GLU A 13 3.39 2.21 12.50
CA GLU A 13 3.12 1.86 11.10
C GLU A 13 1.66 2.18 10.75
N ILE A 14 1.42 2.50 9.48
CA ILE A 14 0.08 2.65 8.91
C ILE A 14 -0.18 1.47 7.97
N SER A 15 -1.18 0.65 8.29
CA SER A 15 -1.64 -0.44 7.41
C SER A 15 -2.92 -0.03 6.70
N VAL A 16 -2.96 -0.23 5.38
CA VAL A 16 -4.06 0.16 4.50
C VAL A 16 -4.39 -0.97 3.54
N GLU A 17 -5.67 -1.36 3.52
CA GLU A 17 -6.17 -2.32 2.53
C GLU A 17 -6.65 -1.59 1.30
N VAL A 18 -6.10 -1.96 0.14
CA VAL A 18 -6.33 -1.31 -1.15
C VAL A 18 -6.82 -2.31 -2.19
N THR A 19 -7.54 -1.81 -3.20
CA THR A 19 -8.03 -2.61 -4.35
C THR A 19 -7.04 -2.64 -5.51
N GLN A 20 -6.09 -1.70 -5.53
CA GLN A 20 -5.01 -1.60 -6.51
C GLN A 20 -4.16 -2.88 -6.51
N THR A 21 -3.58 -3.18 -7.66
CA THR A 21 -2.61 -4.25 -7.83
C THR A 21 -1.25 -3.86 -7.22
N ALA A 22 -0.40 -4.86 -6.97
CA ALA A 22 0.95 -4.63 -6.47
C ALA A 22 1.78 -3.71 -7.38
N ASP A 23 1.68 -3.89 -8.69
CA ASP A 23 2.40 -3.06 -9.66
C ASP A 23 1.90 -1.61 -9.70
N GLU A 24 0.59 -1.38 -9.60
CA GLU A 24 0.02 -0.03 -9.54
C GLU A 24 0.49 0.70 -8.27
N VAL A 25 0.47 0.03 -7.12
CA VAL A 25 0.95 0.62 -5.86
C VAL A 25 2.44 0.90 -5.95
N ARG A 26 3.24 -0.04 -6.47
CA ARG A 26 4.69 0.13 -6.63
C ARG A 26 5.01 1.34 -7.52
N ALA A 27 4.39 1.43 -8.70
CA ALA A 27 4.60 2.53 -9.63
C ALA A 27 4.20 3.88 -9.01
N LEU A 28 3.07 3.93 -8.31
CA LEU A 28 2.61 5.13 -7.61
C LEU A 28 3.60 5.59 -6.54
N VAL A 29 4.15 4.65 -5.77
CA VAL A 29 5.17 4.95 -4.74
C VAL A 29 6.48 5.41 -5.38
N GLU A 30 6.98 4.70 -6.39
CA GLU A 30 8.22 5.06 -7.11
C GLU A 30 8.12 6.46 -7.72
N GLN A 31 6.99 6.79 -8.35
CA GLN A 31 6.74 8.11 -8.91
C GLN A 31 6.71 9.19 -7.82
N ALA A 32 5.99 8.95 -6.72
CA ALA A 32 5.92 9.93 -5.64
C ALA A 32 7.28 10.18 -4.98
N VAL A 33 8.10 9.13 -4.83
CA VAL A 33 9.47 9.25 -4.31
C VAL A 33 10.37 10.03 -5.29
N ALA A 34 10.28 9.75 -6.59
CA ALA A 34 11.08 10.46 -7.60
C ALA A 34 10.73 11.96 -7.67
N ASP A 35 9.43 12.28 -7.61
CA ASP A 35 8.94 13.65 -7.70
C ASP A 35 8.97 14.39 -6.36
N GLY A 36 9.24 13.70 -5.25
CA GLY A 36 9.12 14.24 -3.89
C GLY A 36 7.68 14.63 -3.52
N SER A 37 6.69 14.03 -4.18
CA SER A 37 5.28 14.36 -4.06
C SER A 37 4.59 13.53 -2.97
N THR A 38 3.27 13.72 -2.82
CA THR A 38 2.48 13.00 -1.80
C THR A 38 1.89 11.73 -2.39
N ILE A 39 2.02 10.62 -1.67
CA ILE A 39 1.37 9.34 -1.98
C ILE A 39 -0.09 9.44 -1.55
N HIS A 40 -0.99 9.23 -2.50
CA HIS A 40 -2.43 9.22 -2.26
C HIS A 40 -2.96 7.79 -2.42
N LEU A 41 -3.44 7.21 -1.33
CA LEU A 41 -4.07 5.89 -1.33
C LEU A 41 -5.53 6.03 -0.90
N THR A 42 -6.39 5.26 -1.53
CA THR A 42 -7.79 5.10 -1.12
C THR A 42 -7.97 3.67 -0.63
N ASP A 43 -8.42 3.52 0.60
CA ASP A 43 -8.69 2.19 1.14
C ASP A 43 -10.05 1.64 0.65
N ILE A 44 -10.29 0.35 0.90
CA ILE A 44 -11.53 -0.32 0.50
C ILE A 44 -12.80 0.27 1.11
N ARG A 45 -12.69 1.09 2.17
CA ARG A 45 -13.79 1.77 2.87
C ARG A 45 -13.97 3.22 2.39
N GLY A 46 -13.18 3.65 1.40
CA GLY A 46 -13.20 5.01 0.88
C GLY A 46 -12.40 6.02 1.71
N ARG A 47 -11.68 5.59 2.76
CA ARG A 47 -10.80 6.49 3.52
C ARG A 47 -9.62 6.86 2.64
N GLN A 48 -9.36 8.16 2.55
CA GLN A 48 -8.18 8.71 1.88
C GLN A 48 -7.00 8.73 2.85
N LEU A 49 -5.85 8.23 2.41
CA LEU A 49 -4.59 8.29 3.11
C LEU A 49 -3.59 9.08 2.25
N LEU A 50 -3.05 10.15 2.82
CA LEU A 50 -2.07 11.01 2.17
C LEU A 50 -0.77 10.97 2.96
N VAL A 51 0.34 10.56 2.33
CA VAL A 51 1.65 10.44 2.97
C VAL A 51 2.71 11.12 2.11
N PRO A 52 3.45 12.13 2.61
CA PRO A 52 4.56 12.73 1.88
C PRO A 52 5.64 11.69 1.58
N ALA A 53 6.11 11.58 0.33
CA ALA A 53 7.12 10.58 0.00
C ALA A 53 8.46 10.83 0.72
N THR A 54 8.77 12.10 1.01
CA THR A 54 10.00 12.51 1.71
C THR A 54 10.07 12.04 3.17
N THR A 55 8.94 11.67 3.78
CA THR A 55 8.88 11.19 5.16
C THR A 55 8.80 9.67 5.25
N LEU A 56 8.80 8.95 4.13
CA LEU A 56 8.77 7.49 4.14
C LEU A 56 10.06 6.93 4.75
N SER A 57 9.91 5.93 5.61
CA SER A 57 11.00 5.02 6.01
C SER A 57 11.01 3.78 5.14
N TYR A 58 9.85 3.19 4.91
CA TYR A 58 9.66 2.04 4.02
C TYR A 58 8.19 1.93 3.60
N VAL A 59 7.97 1.18 2.52
CA VAL A 59 6.64 0.71 2.11
C VAL A 59 6.74 -0.80 1.85
N GLU A 60 5.90 -1.56 2.52
CA GLU A 60 5.73 -3.00 2.29
C GLU A 60 4.43 -3.21 1.51
N ILE A 61 4.52 -3.86 0.36
CA ILE A 61 3.38 -4.24 -0.48
C ILE A 61 3.14 -5.72 -0.22
N GLY A 62 2.04 -6.02 0.48
CA GLY A 62 1.67 -7.38 0.81
C GLY A 62 1.34 -8.23 -0.42
N PRO A 63 1.29 -9.55 -0.29
CA PRO A 63 0.88 -10.41 -1.39
C PRO A 63 -0.54 -10.07 -1.83
N SER A 64 -0.76 -10.03 -3.14
CA SER A 64 -2.11 -10.08 -3.69
C SER A 64 -2.71 -11.43 -3.28
N GLU A 65 -3.78 -11.42 -2.49
CA GLU A 65 -4.45 -12.66 -2.09
C GLU A 65 -4.91 -13.40 -3.35
N ALA A 66 -4.15 -14.41 -3.76
CA ALA A 66 -4.66 -15.43 -4.65
C ALA A 66 -5.69 -16.21 -3.83
N ARG A 67 -6.98 -15.95 -4.05
CA ARG A 67 -8.05 -16.79 -3.47
C ARG A 67 -7.69 -18.25 -3.75
N ARG A 68 -7.39 -19.03 -2.71
CA ARG A 68 -7.32 -20.49 -2.82
C ARG A 68 -8.70 -20.95 -3.29
N VAL A 69 -8.82 -21.33 -4.55
CA VAL A 69 -9.97 -22.10 -5.01
C VAL A 69 -9.86 -23.47 -4.35
N GLY A 70 -10.67 -23.69 -3.31
CA GLY A 70 -10.82 -24.99 -2.68
C GLY A 70 -11.61 -25.90 -3.60
N PHE A 71 -10.92 -26.70 -4.40
CA PHE A 71 -11.54 -27.88 -5.01
C PHE A 71 -11.67 -28.94 -3.90
N GLY A 72 -12.80 -28.92 -3.20
CA GLY A 72 -13.28 -30.11 -2.50
C GLY A 72 -13.64 -31.13 -3.57
N ALA A 73 -12.87 -32.21 -3.61
CA ALA A 73 -13.24 -33.41 -4.34
C ALA A 73 -14.42 -34.06 -3.61
N ASP A 74 -15.53 -34.25 -4.32
CA ASP A 74 -16.52 -35.29 -4.03
C ASP A 74 -16.26 -36.48 -4.96
#